data_AF-A0A7C6Q3M0-F1
#
_entry.id   AF-A0A7C6Q3M0-F1
#
_cell.length_a   1.000
_cell.length_b   1.000
_cell.length_c   1.000
_cell.angle_alpha   90.00
_cell.angle_beta   90.00
_cell.angle_gamma   90.00
#
_symmetry.space_group_name_H-M   'P 1'
#
loop_
_entity.id
_entity.type
_entity.pdbx_description
1 polymer ?
#
loop_
_entity_poly.entity_id
_entity_poly.type
_entity_poly.pdbx_seq_one_letter_code
_entity_poly.pdbx_strand_id
1 'polypeptide(L)'
;MTKERKKTILLPIQQADLELSKLRFAAEILQKGGLVVFPTETVYGLGANALDEKAAENIFLAKGRPADNPLIVHIADFADLGQVVADLPPIAQALAEKFWPGPLTLILKKKESIPDAVTAGLPSVAVRMPDHPIARTLIKLSGLPIAAPSANLSGKVSPTSAEHVIEDLWGRVDVIIDGGRTGVGLESTVVDLTVWPPQLLRPGGVSLEELRQVVPELELDRALLDKNKQEKDMVPRSPGLKYTHYSPRAKVVLVRRGEKQKEKILELLESYQKAGKKVGILCREEWKSYFSKADFLLELTKGSDLQQAAYNLFNHLRRFDQVKMDVIIVEGVAEEGIGLAVMNRLTKAAQEIV
;
A
#
# COMPACT_ATOMS: atom_id res chain seq x y z
N MET A 1 16.60 25.00 -10.03
CA MET A 1 16.53 25.12 -8.55
C MET A 1 17.07 23.83 -7.93
N THR A 2 18.26 23.90 -7.34
CA THR A 2 18.82 22.83 -6.51
C THR A 2 17.89 22.60 -5.31
N LYS A 3 17.19 21.45 -5.28
CA LYS A 3 16.36 21.06 -4.14
C LYS A 3 17.25 20.97 -2.90
N GLU A 4 17.03 21.85 -1.94
CA GLU A 4 17.65 21.78 -0.62
C GLU A 4 17.30 20.41 -0.01
N ARG A 5 18.30 19.56 0.23
CA ARG A 5 18.07 18.24 0.83
C ARG A 5 17.68 18.45 2.29
N LYS A 6 16.51 17.93 2.69
CA LYS A 6 16.11 17.93 4.09
C LYS A 6 17.10 17.09 4.90
N LYS A 7 17.42 17.52 6.12
CA LYS A 7 18.18 16.69 7.07
C LYS A 7 17.23 15.68 7.71
N THR A 8 17.09 14.50 7.09
CA THR A 8 16.24 13.42 7.61
C THR A 8 16.80 12.85 8.90
N ILE A 9 15.94 12.68 9.92
CA ILE A 9 16.25 12.05 11.19
C ILE A 9 15.65 10.64 11.21
N LEU A 10 16.46 9.63 11.58
CA LEU A 10 16.00 8.26 11.80
C LEU A 10 15.71 8.05 13.29
N LEU A 11 14.50 7.59 13.62
CA LEU A 11 14.08 7.27 14.98
C LEU A 11 13.74 5.78 15.08
N PRO A 12 14.68 4.93 15.53
CA PRO A 12 14.35 3.54 15.84
C PRO A 12 13.44 3.49 17.05
N ILE A 13 12.30 2.79 16.94
CA ILE A 13 11.31 2.61 18.01
C ILE A 13 10.81 1.17 17.95
N GLN A 14 10.93 0.44 19.05
CA GLN A 14 10.39 -0.91 19.15
C GLN A 14 8.91 -0.87 19.51
N GLN A 15 8.09 -1.72 18.89
CA GLN A 15 6.65 -1.74 19.20
C GLN A 15 6.35 -2.13 20.64
N ALA A 16 7.20 -2.97 21.24
CA ALA A 16 7.07 -3.42 22.63
C ALA A 16 7.47 -2.34 23.66
N ASP A 17 8.20 -1.31 23.23
CA ASP A 17 8.66 -0.21 24.09
C ASP A 17 8.50 1.12 23.34
N LEU A 18 7.30 1.69 23.45
CA LEU A 18 6.94 2.93 22.78
C LEU A 18 7.66 4.11 23.47
N GLU A 19 8.82 4.47 22.94
CA GLU A 19 9.61 5.62 23.37
C GLU A 19 8.87 6.95 23.12
N LEU A 20 7.99 7.33 24.06
CA LEU A 20 7.07 8.46 23.91
C LEU A 20 7.77 9.79 23.62
N SER A 21 9.01 9.99 24.09
CA SER A 21 9.79 11.19 23.78
C SER A 21 10.09 11.31 22.28
N LYS A 22 10.47 10.21 21.63
CA LYS A 22 10.71 10.17 20.18
C LYS A 22 9.42 10.40 19.39
N LEU A 23 8.31 9.80 19.84
CA LEU A 23 7.00 10.00 19.20
C LEU A 23 6.47 11.42 19.38
N ARG A 24 6.68 12.04 20.53
CA ARG A 24 6.35 13.46 20.76
C ARG A 24 7.15 14.38 19.84
N PHE A 25 8.45 14.11 19.70
CA PHE A 25 9.27 14.85 18.74
C PHE A 25 8.73 14.75 17.31
N ALA A 26 8.40 13.53 16.84
CA ALA A 26 7.80 13.34 15.52
C ALA A 26 6.41 14.01 15.40
N ALA A 27 5.59 13.98 16.45
CA ALA A 27 4.30 14.67 16.49
C ALA A 27 4.45 16.19 16.36
N GLU A 28 5.45 16.80 17.02
CA GLU A 28 5.75 18.23 16.87
C GLU A 28 6.19 18.59 15.45
N ILE A 29 6.91 17.69 14.76
CA ILE A 29 7.25 17.89 13.34
C ILE A 29 5.99 17.94 12.49
N LEU A 30 5.02 17.05 12.71
CA LEU A 30 3.72 17.07 12.01
C LEU A 30 2.94 18.36 12.31
N GLN A 31 2.91 18.79 13.57
CA GLN A 31 2.25 20.04 13.99
C GLN A 31 2.85 21.28 13.33
N LYS A 32 4.16 21.26 13.04
CA LYS A 32 4.88 22.33 12.33
C LYS A 32 4.78 22.21 10.80
N GLY A 33 3.93 21.32 10.26
CA GLY A 33 3.74 21.12 8.82
C GLY A 33 4.83 20.27 8.15
N GLY A 34 5.66 19.58 8.93
CA GLY A 34 6.72 18.68 8.47
C GLY A 34 6.20 17.29 8.06
N LEU A 35 7.10 16.51 7.47
CA LEU A 35 6.85 15.17 6.94
C LEU A 35 7.45 14.09 7.85
N VAL A 36 6.63 13.15 8.26
CA VAL A 36 7.05 12.01 9.10
C VAL A 36 6.65 10.71 8.43
N VAL A 37 7.62 9.83 8.20
CA VAL A 37 7.35 8.45 7.81
C VAL A 37 7.15 7.59 9.05
N PHE A 38 6.09 6.78 9.06
CA PHE A 38 5.77 5.90 10.18
C PHE A 38 5.25 4.52 9.71
N PRO A 39 5.49 3.45 10.49
CA PRO A 39 4.98 2.12 10.18
C PRO A 39 3.48 2.01 10.45
N THR A 40 2.80 1.17 9.68
CA THR A 40 1.45 0.67 9.96
C THR A 40 1.45 -0.86 9.89
N GLU A 41 0.34 -1.51 10.22
CA GLU A 41 0.17 -2.95 10.00
C GLU A 41 0.19 -3.30 8.50
N THR A 42 -0.11 -2.36 7.61
CA THR A 42 -0.13 -2.58 6.16
C THR A 42 1.23 -2.36 5.50
N VAL A 43 1.59 -1.08 5.30
CA VAL A 43 2.83 -0.60 4.69
C VAL A 43 3.26 0.69 5.42
N TYR A 44 4.50 1.12 5.27
CA TYR A 44 4.93 2.41 5.81
C TYR A 44 4.20 3.56 5.12
N GLY A 45 3.76 4.55 5.89
CA GLY A 45 3.07 5.76 5.41
C GLY A 45 3.95 7.00 5.49
N LEU A 46 3.84 7.90 4.51
CA LEU A 46 4.45 9.24 4.54
C LEU A 46 3.42 10.26 5.02
N GLY A 47 3.45 10.61 6.30
CA GLY A 47 2.48 11.48 6.95
C GLY A 47 2.78 12.97 6.85
N ALA A 48 1.71 13.75 6.72
CA ALA A 48 1.67 15.18 7.01
C ALA A 48 0.31 15.54 7.65
N ASN A 49 0.20 16.73 8.22
CA ASN A 49 -1.07 17.25 8.74
C ASN A 49 -2.13 17.29 7.62
N ALA A 50 -3.25 16.58 7.80
CA ALA A 50 -4.34 16.53 6.80
C ALA A 50 -5.16 17.83 6.73
N LEU A 51 -5.05 18.71 7.72
CA LEU A 51 -5.76 20.00 7.78
C LEU A 51 -4.94 21.16 7.21
N ASP A 52 -3.67 20.92 6.84
CA ASP A 52 -2.77 21.91 6.27
C ASP A 52 -2.48 21.57 4.81
N GLU A 53 -2.97 22.41 3.90
CA GLU A 53 -2.81 22.26 2.46
C GLU A 53 -1.34 22.15 2.04
N LYS A 54 -0.46 23.01 2.58
CA LYS A 54 0.96 23.01 2.22
C LYS A 54 1.66 21.76 2.74
N ALA A 55 1.28 21.30 3.93
CA ALA A 55 1.81 20.05 4.48
C ALA A 55 1.40 18.85 3.60
N ALA A 56 0.15 18.81 3.13
CA ALA A 56 -0.32 17.79 2.19
C ALA A 56 0.41 17.87 0.84
N GLU A 57 0.62 19.05 0.26
CA GLU A 57 1.38 19.26 -0.98
C GLU A 57 2.83 18.73 -0.88
N ASN A 58 3.47 18.91 0.28
CA ASN A 58 4.83 18.42 0.53
C ASN A 58 4.96 16.89 0.38
N ILE A 59 3.89 16.13 0.64
CA ILE A 59 3.85 14.68 0.39
C ILE A 59 4.05 14.39 -1.10
N PHE A 60 3.34 15.11 -1.96
CA PHE A 60 3.43 14.95 -3.42
C PHE A 60 4.82 15.31 -3.93
N LEU A 61 5.38 16.42 -3.44
CA LEU A 61 6.73 16.89 -3.79
C LEU A 61 7.83 15.90 -3.38
N ALA A 62 7.74 15.34 -2.17
CA ALA A 62 8.70 14.36 -1.66
C ALA A 62 8.70 13.08 -2.50
N LYS A 63 7.50 12.56 -2.81
CA LYS A 63 7.31 11.31 -3.57
C LYS A 63 7.50 11.45 -5.08
N GLY A 64 7.38 12.66 -5.63
CA GLY A 64 7.16 12.86 -7.07
C GLY A 64 5.83 12.26 -7.52
N ARG A 65 4.79 12.40 -6.70
CA ARG A 65 3.45 11.86 -6.95
C ARG A 65 2.60 12.88 -7.73
N PRO A 66 1.80 12.45 -8.73
CA PRO A 66 0.81 13.31 -9.36
C PRO A 66 -0.22 13.85 -8.36
N ALA A 67 -0.56 15.14 -8.46
CA ALA A 67 -1.50 15.81 -7.56
C ALA A 67 -2.95 15.33 -7.71
N ASP A 68 -3.30 14.70 -8.84
CA ASP A 68 -4.62 14.13 -9.10
C ASP A 68 -4.88 12.79 -8.38
N ASN A 69 -3.94 12.31 -7.57
CA ASN A 69 -4.04 11.03 -6.87
C ASN A 69 -4.27 11.24 -5.36
N PRO A 70 -5.50 11.07 -4.84
CA PRO A 70 -5.88 11.46 -3.49
C PRO A 70 -5.07 10.72 -2.41
N LEU A 71 -5.10 11.23 -1.18
CA LEU A 71 -4.42 10.67 -0.01
C LEU A 71 -5.43 10.00 0.94
N ILE A 72 -4.94 9.09 1.79
CA ILE A 72 -5.75 8.49 2.86
C ILE A 72 -5.46 9.25 4.15
N VAL A 73 -6.50 9.74 4.81
CA VAL A 73 -6.42 10.37 6.12
C VAL A 73 -6.48 9.29 7.20
N HIS A 74 -5.49 9.31 8.08
CA HIS A 74 -5.37 8.41 9.22
C HIS A 74 -5.81 9.12 10.49
N ILE A 75 -6.66 8.44 11.25
CA ILE A 75 -7.18 8.89 12.56
C ILE A 75 -6.82 7.88 13.65
N ALA A 76 -6.91 8.26 14.92
CA ALA A 76 -6.58 7.35 16.03
C ALA A 76 -7.78 6.91 16.86
N ASP A 77 -8.85 7.72 16.88
CA ASP A 77 -10.09 7.48 17.63
C ASP A 77 -11.31 7.90 16.80
N PHE A 78 -12.48 7.29 17.07
CA PHE A 78 -13.72 7.59 16.33
C PHE A 78 -14.13 9.07 16.43
N ALA A 79 -13.82 9.73 17.54
CA ALA A 79 -14.09 11.15 17.73
C ALA A 79 -13.38 12.05 16.69
N ASP A 80 -12.25 11.59 16.15
CA ASP A 80 -11.48 12.33 15.14
C ASP A 80 -12.22 12.41 13.79
N LEU A 81 -13.18 11.51 13.52
CA LEU A 81 -13.98 11.53 12.29
C LEU A 81 -14.68 12.87 12.09
N GLY A 82 -15.12 13.50 13.18
CA GLY A 82 -15.77 14.81 13.13
C GLY A 82 -14.88 15.92 12.55
N GLN A 83 -13.56 15.71 12.46
CA GLN A 83 -12.62 16.64 11.81
C GLN A 83 -12.48 16.40 10.30
N VAL A 84 -12.88 15.23 9.81
CA VAL A 84 -12.51 14.73 8.48
C VAL A 84 -13.72 14.51 7.57
N VAL A 85 -14.82 13.97 8.10
CA VAL A 85 -16.01 13.60 7.31
C VAL A 85 -17.20 14.49 7.64
N ALA A 86 -18.05 14.74 6.65
CA ALA A 86 -19.27 15.54 6.82
C ALA A 86 -20.39 14.76 7.53
N ASP A 87 -20.49 13.47 7.23
CA ASP A 87 -21.46 12.55 7.78
C ASP A 87 -20.87 11.13 7.86
N LEU A 88 -21.41 10.33 8.78
CA LEU A 88 -21.06 8.92 8.96
C LEU A 88 -22.32 8.07 8.79
N PRO A 89 -22.60 7.52 7.60
CA PRO A 89 -23.80 6.73 7.39
C PRO A 89 -23.74 5.42 8.21
N PRO A 90 -24.89 4.81 8.56
CA PRO A 90 -24.92 3.59 9.40
C PRO A 90 -24.06 2.44 8.88
N ILE A 91 -23.99 2.28 7.55
CA ILE A 91 -23.14 1.25 6.91
C ILE A 91 -21.65 1.54 7.15
N ALA A 92 -21.24 2.81 7.08
CA ALA A 92 -19.86 3.20 7.40
C ALA A 92 -19.53 2.96 8.86
N GLN A 93 -20.47 3.27 9.77
CA GLN A 93 -20.31 3.00 11.19
C GLN A 93 -20.16 1.49 11.46
N ALA A 94 -21.02 0.65 10.90
CA ALA A 94 -20.94 -0.81 11.08
C ALA A 94 -19.63 -1.40 10.55
N LEU A 95 -19.15 -0.95 9.39
CA LEU A 95 -17.85 -1.34 8.85
C LEU A 95 -16.70 -0.87 9.73
N ALA A 96 -16.74 0.38 10.19
CA ALA A 96 -15.71 0.94 11.06
C ALA A 96 -15.67 0.21 12.42
N GLU A 97 -16.81 -0.02 13.07
CA GLU A 97 -16.87 -0.73 14.36
C GLU A 97 -16.33 -2.16 14.28
N LYS A 98 -16.53 -2.85 13.14
CA LYS A 98 -16.03 -4.21 12.95
C LYS A 98 -14.54 -4.26 12.58
N PHE A 99 -14.05 -3.33 11.77
CA PHE A 99 -12.75 -3.43 11.11
C PHE A 99 -11.74 -2.34 11.50
N TRP A 100 -12.11 -1.38 12.37
CA TRP A 100 -11.20 -0.39 12.94
C TRP A 100 -10.92 -0.62 14.42
N PRO A 101 -9.67 -0.41 14.88
CA PRO A 101 -8.46 -0.19 14.07
C PRO A 101 -8.16 -1.36 13.15
N GLY A 102 -7.69 -1.10 11.92
CA GLY A 102 -7.36 -2.16 10.98
C GLY A 102 -7.17 -1.75 9.52
N PRO A 103 -6.96 -2.74 8.62
CA PRO A 103 -6.59 -2.52 7.23
C PRO A 103 -7.78 -2.20 6.31
N LEU A 104 -8.81 -1.51 6.82
CA LEU A 104 -9.94 -1.01 6.04
C LEU A 104 -9.87 0.51 5.87
N THR A 105 -10.12 0.98 4.67
CA THR A 105 -10.28 2.39 4.32
C THR A 105 -11.68 2.60 3.76
N LEU A 106 -12.38 3.60 4.29
CA LEU A 106 -13.71 3.99 3.82
C LEU A 106 -13.62 5.31 3.09
N ILE A 107 -14.24 5.42 1.91
CA ILE A 107 -14.41 6.69 1.21
C ILE A 107 -15.77 7.24 1.57
N LEU A 108 -15.75 8.44 2.15
CA LEU A 108 -16.89 9.13 2.71
C LEU A 108 -16.94 10.56 2.17
N LYS A 109 -18.07 11.25 2.36
CA LYS A 109 -18.18 12.67 2.04
C LYS A 109 -17.22 13.48 2.91
N LYS A 110 -16.36 14.30 2.29
CA LYS A 110 -15.37 15.09 3.04
C LYS A 110 -16.02 16.26 3.77
N LYS A 111 -15.44 16.65 4.91
CA LYS A 111 -15.72 17.91 5.57
C LYS A 111 -14.96 19.06 4.87
N GLU A 112 -15.48 20.28 4.96
CA GLU A 112 -14.83 21.48 4.39
C GLU A 112 -13.43 21.74 4.97
N SER A 113 -13.15 21.26 6.18
CA SER A 113 -11.83 21.36 6.82
C SER A 113 -10.74 20.53 6.12
N ILE A 114 -11.10 19.61 5.20
CA ILE A 114 -10.14 18.82 4.43
C ILE A 114 -9.80 19.54 3.11
N PRO A 115 -8.54 20.00 2.94
CA PRO A 115 -8.11 20.70 1.74
C PRO A 115 -8.21 19.83 0.47
N ASP A 116 -8.36 20.47 -0.67
CA ASP A 116 -8.42 19.78 -1.98
C ASP A 116 -7.10 19.07 -2.32
N ALA A 117 -5.96 19.55 -1.80
CA ALA A 117 -4.68 18.85 -1.92
C ALA A 117 -4.71 17.42 -1.34
N VAL A 118 -5.56 17.16 -0.34
CA VAL A 118 -5.73 15.80 0.22
C VAL A 118 -6.62 14.94 -0.67
N THR A 119 -7.70 15.51 -1.22
CA THR A 119 -8.73 14.76 -1.95
C THR A 119 -8.59 14.83 -3.47
N ALA A 120 -7.54 15.48 -3.98
CA ALA A 120 -7.39 15.79 -5.41
C ALA A 120 -8.61 16.52 -5.99
N GLY A 121 -9.22 17.42 -5.19
CA GLY A 121 -10.43 18.16 -5.56
C GLY A 121 -11.73 17.35 -5.51
N LEU A 122 -11.70 16.09 -5.08
CA LEU A 122 -12.92 15.27 -4.94
C LEU A 122 -13.78 15.73 -3.76
N PRO A 123 -15.11 15.56 -3.82
CA PRO A 123 -16.02 15.83 -2.70
C PRO A 123 -15.95 14.76 -1.61
N SER A 124 -15.11 13.74 -1.78
CA SER A 124 -14.96 12.61 -0.88
C SER A 124 -13.53 12.52 -0.33
N VAL A 125 -13.40 11.90 0.84
CA VAL A 125 -12.13 11.67 1.53
C VAL A 125 -12.04 10.20 1.92
N ALA A 126 -10.86 9.61 1.74
CA ALA A 126 -10.56 8.26 2.17
C ALA A 126 -10.03 8.30 3.61
N VAL A 127 -10.67 7.58 4.53
CA VAL A 127 -10.33 7.58 5.96
C VAL A 127 -10.01 6.17 6.46
N ARG A 128 -9.06 6.07 7.38
CA ARG A 128 -8.68 4.81 8.03
C ARG A 128 -8.20 5.04 9.46
N MET A 129 -8.45 4.08 10.33
CA MET A 129 -7.81 3.99 11.65
C MET A 129 -6.79 2.83 11.63
N PRO A 130 -5.46 3.09 11.54
CA PRO A 130 -4.47 2.02 11.41
C PRO A 130 -4.34 1.21 12.71
N ASP A 131 -4.25 -0.12 12.60
CA ASP A 131 -3.99 -0.99 13.75
C ASP A 131 -2.49 -1.15 14.01
N HIS A 132 -1.82 -0.06 14.36
CA HIS A 132 -0.39 -0.10 14.69
C HIS A 132 -0.07 0.82 15.87
N PRO A 133 0.54 0.31 16.96
CA PRO A 133 0.77 1.09 18.19
C PRO A 133 1.55 2.39 17.95
N ILE A 134 2.61 2.34 17.13
CA ILE A 134 3.39 3.54 16.73
C ILE A 134 2.51 4.55 15.98
N ALA A 135 1.76 4.12 14.95
CA ALA A 135 0.91 5.02 14.17
C ALA A 135 -0.17 5.68 15.02
N ARG A 136 -0.91 4.88 15.80
CA ARG A 136 -1.98 5.40 16.66
C ARG A 136 -1.44 6.36 17.71
N THR A 137 -0.34 6.01 18.37
CA THR A 137 0.28 6.88 19.38
C THR A 137 0.79 8.18 18.77
N LEU A 138 1.41 8.12 17.57
CA LEU A 138 1.85 9.32 16.85
C LEU A 138 0.68 10.25 16.51
N ILE A 139 -0.42 9.72 15.99
CA ILE A 139 -1.63 10.49 15.64
C ILE A 139 -2.28 11.09 16.90
N LYS A 140 -2.37 10.33 18.00
CA LYS A 140 -2.88 10.85 19.28
C LYS A 140 -2.03 11.98 19.83
N LEU A 141 -0.70 11.83 19.80
CA LEU A 141 0.23 12.84 20.31
C LEU A 141 0.28 14.09 19.43
N SER A 142 0.07 13.96 18.11
CA SER A 142 -0.02 15.12 17.23
C SER A 142 -1.32 15.90 17.44
N GLY A 143 -2.40 15.22 17.83
CA GLY A 143 -3.73 15.81 17.93
C GLY A 143 -4.30 16.20 16.56
N LEU A 144 -3.80 15.58 15.47
CA LEU A 144 -4.12 15.93 14.10
C LEU A 144 -4.52 14.67 13.31
N PRO A 145 -5.51 14.73 12.42
CA PRO A 145 -5.67 13.73 11.37
C PRO A 145 -4.47 13.80 10.41
N ILE A 146 -3.91 12.65 10.03
CA ILE A 146 -2.66 12.58 9.26
C ILE A 146 -2.91 12.04 7.86
N ALA A 147 -2.70 12.86 6.83
CA ALA A 147 -2.76 12.39 5.44
C ALA A 147 -1.49 11.59 5.14
N ALA A 148 -1.62 10.34 4.72
CA ALA A 148 -0.48 9.47 4.45
C ALA A 148 -0.73 8.46 3.33
N PRO A 149 -0.09 8.60 2.14
CA PRO A 149 0.06 7.51 1.21
C PRO A 149 1.24 6.61 1.62
N SER A 150 1.47 5.52 0.89
CA SER A 150 2.65 4.66 1.06
C SER A 150 3.97 5.46 0.98
N ALA A 151 5.00 5.10 1.73
CA ALA A 151 6.24 5.88 1.88
C ALA A 151 7.34 5.57 0.84
N ASN A 152 6.97 5.34 -0.43
CA ASN A 152 7.90 5.07 -1.54
C ASN A 152 7.97 6.23 -2.55
N LEU A 153 8.98 6.24 -3.43
CA LEU A 153 8.91 7.09 -4.63
C LEU A 153 7.76 6.62 -5.54
N SER A 154 7.08 7.56 -6.20
CA SER A 154 5.94 7.23 -7.06
C SER A 154 6.31 6.18 -8.13
N GLY A 155 5.43 5.20 -8.36
CA GLY A 155 5.66 4.07 -9.28
C GLY A 155 6.38 2.86 -8.67
N LYS A 156 7.26 3.06 -7.67
CA LYS A 156 7.98 1.95 -7.01
C LYS A 156 7.05 1.06 -6.16
N VAL A 157 7.55 -0.13 -5.83
CA VAL A 157 6.96 -1.07 -4.86
C VAL A 157 6.77 -0.40 -3.49
N SER A 158 5.64 -0.63 -2.83
CA SER A 158 5.38 -0.04 -1.51
C SER A 158 6.39 -0.53 -0.45
N PRO A 159 6.72 0.29 0.57
CA PRO A 159 7.71 -0.09 1.58
C PRO A 159 7.08 -0.82 2.76
N THR A 160 7.61 -2.00 3.07
CA THR A 160 7.22 -2.82 4.23
C THR A 160 8.28 -2.84 5.35
N SER A 161 9.32 -2.02 5.23
CA SER A 161 10.39 -1.88 6.23
C SER A 161 11.02 -0.48 6.15
N ALA A 162 11.73 -0.05 7.19
CA ALA A 162 12.40 1.24 7.20
C ALA A 162 13.51 1.33 6.15
N GLU A 163 14.22 0.24 5.86
CA GLU A 163 15.26 0.20 4.83
C GLU A 163 14.69 0.56 3.45
N HIS A 164 13.49 0.05 3.12
CA HIS A 164 12.79 0.40 1.89
C HIS A 164 12.47 1.90 1.81
N VAL A 165 12.10 2.51 2.94
CA VAL A 165 11.83 3.95 3.04
C VAL A 165 13.12 4.75 2.88
N ILE A 166 14.19 4.35 3.56
CA ILE A 166 15.49 5.04 3.50
C ILE A 166 16.01 5.06 2.06
N GLU A 167 15.92 3.94 1.33
CA GLU A 167 16.31 3.87 -0.08
C GLU A 167 15.58 4.91 -0.97
N ASP A 168 14.31 5.17 -0.66
CA ASP A 168 13.44 6.00 -1.50
C ASP A 168 13.40 7.48 -1.07
N LEU A 169 13.36 7.74 0.23
CA LEU A 169 12.95 9.02 0.81
C LEU A 169 14.01 9.67 1.71
N TRP A 170 15.18 9.06 1.93
CA TRP A 170 16.24 9.70 2.68
C TRP A 170 16.64 11.04 2.05
N GLY A 171 16.70 12.09 2.86
CA GLY A 171 16.97 13.46 2.42
C GLY A 171 15.76 14.19 1.81
N ARG A 172 14.57 13.58 1.81
CA ARG A 172 13.32 14.15 1.26
C ARG A 172 12.22 14.38 2.30
N VAL A 173 12.38 13.80 3.48
CA VAL A 173 11.43 13.86 4.60
C VAL A 173 12.15 14.32 5.87
N ASP A 174 11.41 14.81 6.86
CA ASP A 174 12.01 15.33 8.09
C ASP A 174 12.35 14.20 9.05
N VAL A 175 11.46 13.22 9.20
CA VAL A 175 11.65 12.08 10.12
C VAL A 175 11.26 10.76 9.44
N ILE A 176 12.02 9.71 9.72
CA ILE A 176 11.65 8.31 9.48
C ILE A 176 11.62 7.61 10.83
N ILE A 177 10.45 7.12 11.25
CA ILE A 177 10.33 6.23 12.40
C ILE A 177 10.56 4.80 11.90
N ASP A 178 11.60 4.15 12.39
CA ASP A 178 11.85 2.73 12.12
C ASP A 178 11.19 1.88 13.20
N GLY A 179 10.09 1.23 12.83
CA GLY A 179 9.36 0.28 13.69
C GLY A 179 9.45 -1.16 13.23
N GLY A 180 10.49 -1.50 12.44
CA GLY A 180 10.68 -2.84 11.91
C GLY A 180 9.81 -3.16 10.68
N ARG A 181 9.53 -4.45 10.46
CA ARG A 181 8.71 -4.91 9.33
C ARG A 181 7.22 -4.71 9.61
N THR A 182 6.45 -4.37 8.58
CA THR A 182 4.99 -4.28 8.67
C THR A 182 4.34 -5.66 8.76
N GLY A 183 3.10 -5.70 9.24
CA GLY A 183 2.29 -6.91 9.39
C GLY A 183 1.81 -7.47 8.05
N VAL A 184 0.63 -7.08 7.57
CA VAL A 184 -0.03 -7.60 6.35
C VAL A 184 0.86 -7.57 5.10
N GLY A 185 1.69 -6.52 4.94
CA GLY A 185 2.61 -6.39 3.80
C GLY A 185 1.97 -5.92 2.49
N LEU A 186 0.65 -5.69 2.47
CA LEU A 186 -0.12 -5.05 1.39
C LEU A 186 -0.88 -3.84 1.93
N GLU A 187 -1.29 -2.93 1.05
CA GLU A 187 -2.11 -1.77 1.46
C GLU A 187 -3.52 -2.18 1.91
N SER A 188 -4.19 -1.26 2.62
CA SER A 188 -5.57 -1.41 3.07
C SER A 188 -6.55 -1.68 1.93
N THR A 189 -7.60 -2.41 2.28
CA THR A 189 -8.82 -2.54 1.49
C THR A 189 -9.51 -1.18 1.41
N VAL A 190 -10.03 -0.79 0.25
CA VAL A 190 -10.69 0.50 0.05
C VAL A 190 -12.12 0.29 -0.45
N VAL A 191 -13.10 0.74 0.33
CA VAL A 191 -14.53 0.68 -0.01
C VAL A 191 -15.08 2.08 -0.22
N ASP A 192 -15.75 2.29 -1.36
CA ASP A 192 -16.48 3.49 -1.70
C ASP A 192 -17.91 3.41 -1.19
N LEU A 193 -18.24 4.26 -0.21
CA LEU A 193 -19.57 4.38 0.37
C LEU A 193 -20.32 5.62 -0.14
N THR A 194 -19.76 6.32 -1.14
CA THR A 194 -20.41 7.48 -1.76
C THR A 194 -21.37 7.09 -2.89
N VAL A 195 -21.43 5.79 -3.20
CA VAL A 195 -22.27 5.20 -4.24
C VAL A 195 -23.08 4.03 -3.68
N TRP A 196 -24.20 3.71 -4.34
CA TRP A 196 -25.01 2.54 -4.03
C TRP A 196 -25.19 1.66 -5.29
N PRO A 197 -24.96 0.34 -5.21
CA PRO A 197 -24.38 -0.38 -4.08
C PRO A 197 -22.94 0.07 -3.76
N PRO A 198 -22.45 -0.11 -2.51
CA PRO A 198 -21.06 0.16 -2.17
C PRO A 198 -20.10 -0.58 -3.07
N GLN A 199 -18.93 0.00 -3.33
CA GLN A 199 -17.94 -0.57 -4.26
C GLN A 199 -16.59 -0.82 -3.59
N LEU A 200 -16.08 -2.05 -3.71
CA LEU A 200 -14.70 -2.37 -3.40
C LEU A 200 -13.81 -1.82 -4.52
N LEU A 201 -13.08 -0.74 -4.25
CA LEU A 201 -12.18 -0.11 -5.22
C LEU A 201 -10.78 -0.73 -5.19
N ARG A 202 -10.34 -1.21 -4.02
CA ARG A 202 -9.03 -1.82 -3.87
C ARG A 202 -9.08 -3.00 -2.90
N PRO A 203 -8.78 -4.23 -3.33
CA PRO A 203 -8.61 -5.35 -2.42
C PRO A 203 -7.32 -5.18 -1.59
N GLY A 204 -7.38 -5.57 -0.32
CA GLY A 204 -6.31 -5.42 0.67
C GLY A 204 -6.47 -6.38 1.85
N GLY A 205 -6.09 -5.94 3.05
CA GLY A 205 -6.04 -6.79 4.25
C GLY A 205 -7.38 -7.27 4.81
N VAL A 206 -8.50 -6.61 4.48
CA VAL A 206 -9.87 -7.11 4.76
C VAL A 206 -10.46 -7.68 3.49
N SER A 207 -10.90 -8.93 3.52
CA SER A 207 -11.36 -9.64 2.33
C SER A 207 -12.76 -9.22 1.89
N LEU A 208 -13.10 -9.48 0.61
CA LEU A 208 -14.43 -9.21 0.09
C LEU A 208 -15.49 -10.03 0.82
N GLU A 209 -15.16 -11.28 1.17
CA GLU A 209 -16.03 -12.19 1.92
C GLU A 209 -16.33 -11.65 3.33
N GLU A 210 -15.32 -11.15 4.03
CA GLU A 210 -15.48 -10.54 5.36
C GLU A 210 -16.35 -9.28 5.30
N LEU A 211 -16.14 -8.44 4.28
CA LEU A 211 -16.94 -7.22 4.09
C LEU A 211 -18.40 -7.55 3.77
N ARG A 212 -18.66 -8.59 2.96
CA ARG A 212 -20.02 -9.02 2.61
C ARG A 212 -20.81 -9.60 3.78
N GLN A 213 -20.16 -10.00 4.86
CA GLN A 213 -20.86 -10.34 6.11
C GLN A 213 -21.51 -9.12 6.76
N VAL A 214 -21.01 -7.90 6.49
CA VAL A 214 -21.58 -6.64 7.00
C VAL A 214 -22.44 -5.95 5.94
N VAL A 215 -21.99 -6.00 4.68
CA VAL A 215 -22.62 -5.32 3.54
C VAL A 215 -22.80 -6.34 2.40
N PRO A 216 -23.87 -7.15 2.43
CA PRO A 216 -24.11 -8.20 1.42
C PRO A 216 -24.14 -7.67 -0.02
N GLU A 217 -24.59 -6.42 -0.21
CA GLU A 217 -24.70 -5.74 -1.50
C GLU A 217 -23.36 -5.24 -2.05
N LEU A 218 -22.25 -5.38 -1.33
CA LEU A 218 -20.95 -4.88 -1.75
C LEU A 218 -20.51 -5.51 -3.09
N GLU A 219 -20.26 -4.65 -4.07
CA GLU A 219 -19.81 -5.03 -5.41
C GLU A 219 -18.32 -4.77 -5.62
N LEU A 220 -17.71 -5.53 -6.53
CA LEU A 220 -16.37 -5.24 -7.03
C LEU A 220 -16.46 -4.11 -8.06
N ASP A 221 -15.57 -3.12 -7.96
CA ASP A 221 -15.47 -2.09 -8.98
C ASP A 221 -15.15 -2.71 -10.36
N ARG A 222 -15.78 -2.19 -11.41
CA ARG A 222 -15.62 -2.71 -12.78
C ARG A 222 -14.18 -2.64 -13.27
N ALA A 223 -13.38 -1.66 -12.83
CA ALA A 223 -11.97 -1.57 -13.20
C ALA A 223 -11.11 -2.69 -12.58
N LEU A 224 -11.61 -3.37 -11.54
CA LEU A 224 -11.00 -4.60 -11.03
C LEU A 224 -11.34 -5.83 -11.89
N LEU A 225 -12.49 -5.80 -12.59
CA LEU A 225 -12.99 -6.91 -13.40
C LEU A 225 -12.46 -6.86 -14.86
N ASP A 226 -12.42 -5.67 -15.47
CA ASP A 226 -12.09 -5.50 -16.90
C ASP A 226 -10.72 -4.80 -17.13
N LYS A 227 -9.69 -5.61 -17.40
CA LYS A 227 -8.29 -5.16 -17.56
C LYS A 227 -8.03 -4.30 -18.81
N ASN A 228 -8.91 -4.36 -19.82
CA ASN A 228 -8.76 -3.61 -21.08
C ASN A 228 -9.37 -2.20 -21.03
N LYS A 229 -10.09 -1.85 -19.95
CA LYS A 229 -10.66 -0.52 -19.73
C LYS A 229 -9.99 0.17 -18.53
N GLN A 230 -8.66 0.32 -18.58
CA GLN A 230 -8.04 1.47 -17.93
C GLN A 230 -8.41 2.69 -18.78
N GLU A 231 -9.59 3.26 -18.56
CA GLU A 231 -9.96 4.53 -19.18
C GLU A 231 -8.95 5.56 -18.70
N LYS A 232 -8.02 5.95 -19.59
CA LYS A 232 -6.93 6.91 -19.34
C LYS A 232 -7.44 8.26 -18.82
N ASP A 233 -8.73 8.54 -19.02
CA ASP A 233 -9.39 9.79 -18.67
C ASP A 233 -10.21 9.76 -17.37
N MET A 234 -10.22 8.64 -16.62
CA MET A 234 -10.97 8.58 -15.36
C MET A 234 -10.21 9.23 -14.20
N VAL A 235 -10.86 10.16 -13.48
CA VAL A 235 -10.32 10.75 -12.24
C VAL A 235 -10.27 9.66 -11.15
N PRO A 236 -9.10 9.38 -10.53
CA PRO A 236 -8.99 8.27 -9.59
C PRO A 236 -9.70 8.60 -8.27
N ARG A 237 -10.77 7.86 -7.97
CA ARG A 237 -11.51 7.96 -6.70
C ARG A 237 -10.70 7.53 -5.47
N SER A 238 -9.63 6.75 -5.67
CA SER A 238 -8.78 6.26 -4.59
C SER A 238 -7.34 5.98 -5.04
N PRO A 239 -6.38 5.89 -4.10
CA PRO A 239 -5.01 5.54 -4.44
C PRO A 239 -4.88 4.15 -5.05
N GLY A 240 -4.11 4.04 -6.14
CA GLY A 240 -3.74 2.77 -6.74
C GLY A 240 -4.58 2.34 -7.95
N LEU A 241 -5.43 3.21 -8.49
CA LEU A 241 -6.33 2.90 -9.62
C LEU A 241 -5.75 3.25 -11.01
N LYS A 242 -5.16 4.44 -11.19
CA LYS A 242 -4.83 5.00 -12.51
C LYS A 242 -3.39 4.73 -12.99
N TYR A 243 -2.42 4.74 -12.09
CA TYR A 243 -1.00 4.72 -12.45
C TYR A 243 -0.39 3.31 -12.34
N THR A 244 0.68 3.03 -13.11
CA THR A 244 1.51 1.85 -12.87
C THR A 244 2.05 1.92 -11.44
N HIS A 245 1.56 1.01 -10.62
CA HIS A 245 1.93 0.87 -9.22
C HIS A 245 2.60 -0.48 -9.02
N TYR A 246 3.54 -0.54 -8.08
CA TYR A 246 4.16 -1.78 -7.63
C TYR A 246 5.13 -2.42 -8.63
N SER A 247 5.56 -1.69 -9.66
CA SER A 247 6.47 -2.24 -10.66
C SER A 247 7.92 -2.14 -10.14
N PRO A 248 8.60 -3.27 -9.92
CA PRO A 248 10.05 -3.27 -9.70
C PRO A 248 10.77 -2.83 -10.98
N ARG A 249 12.09 -2.62 -10.91
CA ARG A 249 12.91 -2.32 -12.10
C ARG A 249 12.98 -3.53 -13.04
N ALA A 250 13.05 -4.73 -12.47
CA ALA A 250 13.02 -5.97 -13.25
C ALA A 250 11.67 -6.18 -13.93
N LYS A 251 11.67 -6.83 -15.10
CA LYS A 251 10.43 -7.24 -15.78
C LYS A 251 9.72 -8.31 -14.96
N VAL A 252 8.49 -8.08 -14.54
CA VAL A 252 7.64 -9.07 -13.88
C VAL A 252 6.80 -9.81 -14.91
N VAL A 253 6.91 -11.14 -14.90
CA VAL A 253 6.09 -12.07 -15.66
C VAL A 253 5.23 -12.86 -14.67
N LEU A 254 3.91 -12.67 -14.71
CA LEU A 254 2.97 -13.39 -13.86
C LEU A 254 2.43 -14.61 -14.60
N VAL A 255 2.65 -15.81 -14.06
CA VAL A 255 2.05 -17.05 -14.59
C VAL A 255 0.78 -17.34 -13.80
N ARG A 256 -0.38 -17.26 -14.44
CA ARG A 256 -1.68 -17.49 -13.79
C ARG A 256 -1.76 -18.89 -13.19
N ARG A 257 -2.56 -19.00 -12.13
CA ARG A 257 -2.84 -20.29 -11.49
C ARG A 257 -3.50 -21.24 -12.48
N GLY A 258 -2.99 -22.46 -12.57
CA GLY A 258 -3.51 -23.49 -13.47
C GLY A 258 -2.71 -24.79 -13.37
N GLU A 259 -3.20 -25.85 -14.00
CA GLU A 259 -2.58 -27.19 -13.90
C GLU A 259 -1.14 -27.24 -14.41
N LYS A 260 -0.83 -26.47 -15.46
CA LYS A 260 0.50 -26.42 -16.10
C LYS A 260 1.35 -25.23 -15.65
N GLN A 261 1.00 -24.60 -14.53
CA GLN A 261 1.64 -23.37 -14.07
C GLN A 261 3.14 -23.57 -13.83
N LYS A 262 3.52 -24.67 -13.19
CA LYS A 262 4.93 -25.00 -12.90
C LYS A 262 5.72 -25.24 -14.18
N GLU A 263 5.17 -26.02 -15.11
CA GLU A 263 5.76 -26.33 -16.41
C GLU A 263 5.96 -25.04 -17.21
N LYS A 264 5.00 -24.12 -17.15
CA LYS A 264 5.11 -22.83 -17.83
C LYS A 264 6.20 -21.95 -17.24
N ILE A 265 6.37 -21.94 -15.91
CA ILE A 265 7.49 -21.24 -15.26
C ILE A 265 8.84 -21.83 -15.71
N LEU A 266 8.95 -23.17 -15.81
CA LEU A 266 10.17 -23.83 -16.32
C LEU A 266 10.47 -23.41 -17.77
N GLU A 267 9.46 -23.42 -18.64
CA GLU A 267 9.60 -23.00 -20.04
C GLU A 267 10.09 -21.55 -20.15
N LEU A 268 9.50 -20.64 -19.37
CA LEU A 268 9.89 -19.23 -19.33
C LEU A 268 11.31 -19.05 -18.78
N LEU A 269 11.68 -19.77 -17.73
CA LEU A 269 13.03 -19.75 -17.17
C LEU A 269 14.06 -20.11 -18.25
N GLU A 270 13.87 -21.24 -18.95
CA GLU A 270 14.78 -21.66 -20.01
C GLU A 270 14.84 -20.66 -21.17
N SER A 271 13.70 -20.10 -21.56
CA SER A 271 13.60 -19.11 -22.63
C SER A 271 14.40 -17.84 -22.31
N TYR A 272 14.20 -17.26 -21.12
CA TYR A 272 14.90 -16.04 -20.70
C TYR A 272 16.40 -16.28 -20.46
N GLN A 273 16.79 -17.45 -19.95
CA GLN A 273 18.20 -17.80 -19.79
C GLN A 273 18.91 -17.98 -21.14
N LYS A 274 18.27 -18.61 -22.13
CA LYS A 274 18.79 -18.69 -23.50
C LYS A 274 18.97 -17.29 -24.13
N ALA A 275 18.14 -16.33 -23.75
CA ALA A 275 18.27 -14.93 -24.12
C ALA A 275 19.31 -14.13 -23.28
N GLY A 276 20.07 -14.81 -22.41
CA GLY A 276 21.13 -14.19 -21.60
C GLY A 276 20.63 -13.28 -20.47
N LYS A 277 19.39 -13.46 -20.01
CA LYS A 277 18.80 -12.67 -18.92
C LYS A 277 19.07 -13.32 -17.56
N LYS A 278 19.28 -12.49 -16.53
CA LYS A 278 19.23 -12.93 -15.13
C LYS A 278 17.80 -13.10 -14.67
N VAL A 279 17.43 -14.30 -14.28
CA VAL A 279 16.06 -14.68 -13.98
C VAL A 279 15.89 -14.96 -12.49
N GLY A 280 15.08 -14.13 -11.84
CA GLY A 280 14.54 -14.39 -10.52
C GLY A 280 13.23 -15.16 -10.58
N ILE A 281 12.97 -16.03 -9.61
CA ILE A 281 11.69 -16.72 -9.46
C ILE A 281 11.12 -16.52 -8.06
N LEU A 282 9.84 -16.13 -8.03
CA LEU A 282 9.04 -15.99 -6.81
C LEU A 282 7.90 -17.00 -6.85
N CYS A 283 8.03 -18.11 -6.12
CA CYS A 283 7.10 -19.24 -6.15
C CYS A 283 6.88 -19.80 -4.76
N ARG A 284 5.93 -20.73 -4.61
CA ARG A 284 5.74 -21.48 -3.37
C ARG A 284 6.99 -22.27 -2.97
N GLU A 285 7.17 -22.48 -1.67
CA GLU A 285 8.35 -23.15 -1.08
C GLU A 285 8.62 -24.51 -1.73
N GLU A 286 7.55 -25.29 -1.93
CA GLU A 286 7.60 -26.65 -2.47
C GLU A 286 8.15 -26.72 -3.88
N TRP A 287 8.10 -25.61 -4.62
CA TRP A 287 8.53 -25.58 -6.01
C TRP A 287 9.97 -25.11 -6.20
N LYS A 288 10.62 -24.59 -5.16
CA LYS A 288 11.97 -24.01 -5.27
C LYS A 288 13.00 -25.01 -5.81
N SER A 289 12.89 -26.29 -5.46
CA SER A 289 13.80 -27.35 -5.92
C SER A 289 13.74 -27.59 -7.43
N TYR A 290 12.58 -27.41 -8.05
CA TYR A 290 12.39 -27.57 -9.50
C TYR A 290 13.04 -26.43 -10.31
N PHE A 291 13.25 -25.28 -9.66
CA PHE A 291 13.76 -24.07 -10.29
C PHE A 291 15.23 -23.77 -9.94
N SER A 292 15.98 -24.78 -9.51
CA SER A 292 17.38 -24.65 -9.05
C SER A 292 18.35 -23.99 -10.05
N LYS A 293 17.97 -23.92 -11.33
CA LYS A 293 18.72 -23.22 -12.38
C LYS A 293 18.54 -21.70 -12.37
N ALA A 294 17.54 -21.16 -11.69
CA ALA A 294 17.30 -19.72 -11.63
C ALA A 294 18.43 -19.00 -10.88
N ASP A 295 18.74 -17.78 -11.31
CA ASP A 295 19.82 -16.98 -10.72
C ASP A 295 19.50 -16.54 -9.29
N PHE A 296 18.21 -16.39 -8.97
CA PHE A 296 17.76 -16.07 -7.62
C PHE A 296 16.34 -16.60 -7.34
N LEU A 297 16.16 -17.22 -6.19
CA LEU A 297 14.89 -17.85 -5.78
C LEU A 297 14.43 -17.28 -4.44
N LEU A 298 13.19 -16.80 -4.40
CA LEU A 298 12.53 -16.40 -3.17
C LEU A 298 11.19 -17.13 -3.04
N GLU A 299 10.83 -17.39 -1.79
CA GLU A 299 9.56 -18.01 -1.44
C GLU A 299 8.45 -16.95 -1.44
N LEU A 300 7.37 -17.21 -2.16
CA LEU A 300 6.15 -16.41 -2.06
C LEU A 300 5.33 -16.85 -0.85
N THR A 301 5.05 -18.15 -0.78
CA THR A 301 4.16 -18.79 0.19
C THR A 301 4.66 -20.20 0.50
N LYS A 302 4.22 -20.75 1.63
CA LYS A 302 4.31 -22.14 2.01
C LYS A 302 2.91 -22.76 1.86
N GLY A 303 2.81 -23.78 1.01
CA GLY A 303 1.54 -24.44 0.70
C GLY A 303 0.53 -23.49 0.05
N SER A 304 -0.58 -23.25 0.72
CA SER A 304 -1.66 -22.36 0.30
C SER A 304 -1.82 -21.15 1.24
N ASP A 305 -0.78 -20.79 2.00
CA ASP A 305 -0.83 -19.65 2.91
C ASP A 305 -0.77 -18.32 2.15
N LEU A 306 -1.95 -17.78 1.83
CA LEU A 306 -2.10 -16.51 1.13
C LEU A 306 -1.69 -15.30 2.00
N GLN A 307 -1.72 -15.42 3.33
CA GLN A 307 -1.26 -14.36 4.22
C GLN A 307 0.26 -14.21 4.12
N GLN A 308 0.98 -15.33 4.07
CA GLN A 308 2.43 -15.30 3.83
C GLN A 308 2.77 -14.73 2.45
N ALA A 309 1.97 -15.04 1.41
CA ALA A 309 2.12 -14.44 0.09
C ALA A 309 2.02 -12.91 0.14
N ALA A 310 1.01 -12.37 0.84
CA ALA A 310 0.85 -10.94 1.05
C ALA A 310 2.03 -10.32 1.82
N TYR A 311 2.44 -10.96 2.91
CA TYR A 311 3.58 -10.54 3.74
C TYR A 311 4.89 -10.42 2.95
N ASN A 312 5.14 -11.41 2.09
CA ASN A 312 6.41 -11.53 1.36
C ASN A 312 6.48 -10.66 0.11
N LEU A 313 5.35 -10.41 -0.56
CA LEU A 313 5.30 -9.91 -1.93
C LEU A 313 6.19 -8.66 -2.15
N PHE A 314 5.90 -7.55 -1.48
CA PHE A 314 6.61 -6.30 -1.72
C PHE A 314 8.07 -6.35 -1.29
N ASN A 315 8.36 -7.03 -0.18
CA ASN A 315 9.73 -7.23 0.29
C ASN A 315 10.57 -8.02 -0.72
N HIS A 316 10.01 -9.08 -1.31
CA HIS A 316 10.72 -9.89 -2.28
C HIS A 316 10.87 -9.20 -3.63
N LEU A 317 9.85 -8.47 -4.11
CA LEU A 317 10.00 -7.64 -5.31
C LEU A 317 11.12 -6.61 -5.15
N ARG A 318 11.24 -5.96 -3.99
CA ARG A 318 12.37 -5.05 -3.70
C ARG A 318 13.71 -5.77 -3.60
N ARG A 319 13.75 -6.97 -3.03
CA ARG A 319 14.97 -7.77 -2.95
C ARG A 319 15.50 -8.17 -4.34
N PHE A 320 14.60 -8.48 -5.29
CA PHE A 320 14.99 -8.73 -6.68
C PHE A 320 15.61 -7.49 -7.35
N ASP A 321 15.11 -6.29 -7.06
CA ASP A 321 15.72 -5.04 -7.55
C ASP A 321 17.12 -4.80 -6.98
N GLN A 322 17.35 -5.15 -5.70
CA GLN A 322 18.65 -5.02 -5.05
C GLN A 322 19.71 -5.93 -5.70
N VAL A 323 19.33 -7.17 -6.06
CA VAL A 323 20.22 -8.11 -6.77
C VAL A 323 20.25 -7.89 -8.29
N LYS A 324 19.54 -6.86 -8.79
CA LYS A 324 19.52 -6.43 -10.20
C LYS A 324 19.16 -7.56 -11.16
N MET A 325 18.03 -8.24 -10.91
CA MET A 325 17.48 -9.18 -11.89
C MET A 325 16.98 -8.45 -13.13
N ASP A 326 17.03 -9.14 -14.28
CA ASP A 326 16.41 -8.62 -15.51
C ASP A 326 14.93 -8.98 -15.57
N VAL A 327 14.58 -10.19 -15.12
CA VAL A 327 13.22 -10.75 -15.14
C VAL A 327 12.92 -11.41 -13.81
N ILE A 328 11.69 -11.24 -13.32
CA ILE A 328 11.10 -11.95 -12.18
C ILE A 328 9.90 -12.73 -12.71
N ILE A 329 9.95 -14.05 -12.66
CA ILE A 329 8.79 -14.90 -12.95
C ILE A 329 8.08 -15.19 -11.63
N VAL A 330 6.80 -14.84 -11.54
CA VAL A 330 6.01 -14.97 -10.32
C VAL A 330 4.88 -15.95 -10.53
N GLU A 331 4.73 -16.86 -9.57
CA GLU A 331 3.58 -17.77 -9.50
C GLU A 331 2.31 -17.01 -9.07
N GLY A 332 1.23 -17.16 -9.83
CA GLY A 332 -0.11 -16.73 -9.45
C GLY A 332 -0.75 -17.62 -8.37
N VAL A 333 -1.47 -17.00 -7.44
CA VAL A 333 -2.13 -17.65 -6.31
C VAL A 333 -3.65 -17.73 -6.49
N ALA A 334 -4.35 -18.32 -5.52
CA ALA A 334 -5.81 -18.31 -5.48
C ALA A 334 -6.35 -16.87 -5.34
N GLU A 335 -7.43 -16.54 -6.04
CA GLU A 335 -8.11 -15.23 -5.95
C GLU A 335 -9.24 -15.25 -4.89
N GLU A 336 -8.96 -15.79 -3.71
CA GLU A 336 -9.86 -15.85 -2.57
C GLU A 336 -9.23 -15.14 -1.37
N GLY A 337 -10.05 -14.55 -0.49
CA GLY A 337 -9.53 -13.86 0.69
C GLY A 337 -8.51 -12.76 0.34
N ILE A 338 -7.37 -12.76 1.02
CA ILE A 338 -6.25 -11.84 0.73
C ILE A 338 -5.54 -12.16 -0.61
N GLY A 339 -5.73 -13.35 -1.17
CA GLY A 339 -5.17 -13.75 -2.46
C GLY A 339 -5.66 -12.88 -3.61
N LEU A 340 -6.89 -12.36 -3.53
CA LEU A 340 -7.41 -11.34 -4.44
C LEU A 340 -6.55 -10.06 -4.42
N ALA A 341 -6.08 -9.64 -3.23
CA ALA A 341 -5.20 -8.48 -3.08
C ALA A 341 -3.81 -8.77 -3.66
N VAL A 342 -3.24 -9.94 -3.38
CA VAL A 342 -1.96 -10.40 -3.95
C VAL A 342 -2.01 -10.37 -5.48
N MET A 343 -3.02 -11.01 -6.07
CA MET A 343 -3.20 -11.07 -7.52
C MET A 343 -3.47 -9.71 -8.14
N ASN A 344 -4.17 -8.80 -7.43
CA ASN A 344 -4.34 -7.42 -7.87
C ASN A 344 -3.00 -6.68 -7.97
N ARG A 345 -2.11 -6.83 -6.97
CA ARG A 345 -0.78 -6.21 -6.99
C ARG A 345 0.11 -6.81 -8.06
N LEU A 346 0.15 -8.13 -8.17
CA LEU A 346 0.92 -8.83 -9.20
C LEU A 346 0.48 -8.46 -10.61
N THR A 347 -0.84 -8.43 -10.86
CA THR A 347 -1.39 -8.03 -12.17
C THR A 347 -0.97 -6.60 -12.54
N LYS A 348 -0.93 -5.67 -11.57
CA LYS A 348 -0.52 -4.27 -11.81
C LYS A 348 1.00 -4.12 -11.98
N ALA A 349 1.78 -4.98 -11.32
CA ALA A 349 3.24 -4.97 -11.43
C ALA A 349 3.74 -5.64 -12.73
N ALA A 350 3.01 -6.65 -13.22
CA ALA A 350 3.37 -7.47 -14.36
C ALA A 350 3.32 -6.71 -15.68
N GLN A 351 4.41 -6.79 -16.45
CA GLN A 351 4.44 -6.37 -17.85
C GLN A 351 4.00 -7.48 -18.79
N GLU A 352 3.94 -8.72 -18.31
CA GLU A 352 3.48 -9.89 -19.06
C GLU A 352 2.69 -10.81 -18.13
N ILE A 353 1.51 -11.25 -18.57
CA ILE A 353 0.66 -12.18 -17.83
C ILE A 353 0.38 -13.36 -18.76
N VAL A 354 0.73 -14.56 -18.30
CA VAL A 354 0.70 -15.80 -19.08
C VAL A 354 -0.22 -16.81 -18.44
#